data_AF-A6GXS5-F1
#
_entry.id   AF-A6GXS5-F1
#
_cell.length_a   1.000
_cell.length_b   1.000
_cell.length_c   1.000
_cell.angle_alpha   90.00
_cell.angle_beta   90.00
_cell.angle_gamma   90.00
#
_symmetry.space_group_name_H-M   'P 1'
#
loop_
_entity.id
_entity.type
_entity.pdbx_description
1 polymer ?
#
loop_
_entity_poly.entity_id
_entity_poly.type
_entity_poly.pdbx_seq_one_letter_code
_entity_poly.pdbx_strand_id
1 'polypeptide(L)'
;MKKFEYIQPSFLFCEIPIKDKSQNDNRIWVYHLKSLSLIEFVCVNDVIDFQFKGIQERFDFENIDGVTEDWFGVFIYNNCELTEHNQNKVLKAAWEYLKEYFVWQDSQHI
;
A
#
# COMPACT_ATOMS: atom_id res chain seq x y z
N MET A 1 10.53 37.38 3.37
CA MET A 1 10.16 36.02 3.79
C MET A 1 9.83 35.21 2.56
N LYS A 2 10.57 34.13 2.27
CA LYS A 2 10.10 33.15 1.27
C LYS A 2 8.87 32.46 1.85
N LYS A 3 7.74 32.49 1.13
CA LYS A 3 6.55 31.72 1.48
C LYS A 3 6.90 30.25 1.28
N PHE A 4 6.77 29.45 2.34
CA PHE A 4 6.86 28.00 2.24
C PHE A 4 5.51 27.49 1.74
N GLU A 5 5.46 26.87 0.57
CA GLU A 5 4.28 26.16 0.10
C GLU A 5 4.32 24.74 0.63
N TYR A 6 3.44 24.44 1.58
CA TYR A 6 3.25 23.08 2.07
C TYR A 6 2.31 22.35 1.11
N ILE A 7 2.80 21.26 0.52
CA ILE A 7 2.00 20.35 -0.28
C ILE A 7 1.71 19.14 0.59
N GLN A 8 0.45 18.96 0.98
CA GLN A 8 0.03 17.78 1.72
C GLN A 8 0.21 16.53 0.84
N PRO A 9 0.82 15.45 1.36
CA PRO A 9 0.88 14.19 0.62
C PRO A 9 -0.52 13.62 0.39
N SER A 10 -0.69 12.83 -0.68
CA SER A 10 -1.94 12.12 -0.92
C SER A 10 -2.04 10.84 -0.08
N PHE A 11 -0.90 10.20 0.17
CA PHE A 11 -0.80 8.91 0.85
C PHE A 11 0.20 8.96 2.00
N LEU A 12 -0.03 8.13 3.01
CA LEU A 12 0.91 7.85 4.08
C LEU A 12 1.23 6.36 4.09
N PHE A 13 2.51 6.03 4.17
CA PHE A 13 2.96 4.69 4.52
C PHE A 13 2.73 4.44 6.00
N CYS A 14 2.13 3.31 6.35
CA CYS A 14 1.78 2.93 7.70
C CYS A 14 2.38 1.56 8.01
N GLU A 15 3.31 1.52 8.95
CA GLU A 15 4.00 0.29 9.37
C GLU A 15 3.76 0.02 10.85
N ILE A 16 3.64 -1.26 11.22
CA ILE A 16 3.74 -1.68 12.63
C ILE A 16 5.23 -1.59 13.03
N PRO A 17 5.59 -0.75 14.01
CA PRO A 17 6.99 -0.53 14.39
C PRO A 17 7.58 -1.70 15.21
N ILE A 18 6.75 -2.49 15.89
CA ILE A 18 7.19 -3.63 16.70
C ILE A 18 6.87 -4.91 15.96
N LYS A 19 7.91 -5.53 15.41
CA LYS A 19 7.83 -6.79 14.68
C LYS A 19 7.94 -7.96 15.65
N ASP A 20 6.99 -8.89 15.61
CA ASP A 20 6.90 -10.03 16.53
C ASP A 20 7.09 -11.39 15.83
N LYS A 21 7.49 -11.36 14.56
CA LYS A 21 7.60 -12.49 13.61
C LYS A 21 6.24 -13.13 13.27
N SER A 22 5.13 -12.48 13.57
CA SER A 22 3.81 -12.91 13.09
C SER A 22 3.63 -12.58 11.61
N GLN A 23 2.59 -13.13 11.01
CA GLN A 23 2.19 -12.79 9.63
C GLN A 23 1.88 -11.30 9.44
N ASN A 24 1.64 -10.54 10.53
CA ASN A 24 1.36 -9.11 10.44
C ASN A 24 2.61 -8.29 10.11
N ASP A 25 3.80 -8.83 10.32
CA ASP A 25 5.06 -8.14 10.03
C ASP A 25 5.27 -7.89 8.54
N ASN A 26 4.69 -8.75 7.71
CA ASN A 26 4.78 -8.73 6.24
C ASN A 26 3.64 -7.95 5.59
N ARG A 27 2.72 -7.38 6.40
CA ARG A 27 1.62 -6.55 5.91
C ARG A 27 2.07 -5.10 5.85
N ILE A 28 1.70 -4.44 4.76
CA ILE A 28 1.96 -3.02 4.57
C ILE A 28 0.63 -2.29 4.53
N TRP A 29 0.51 -1.16 5.20
CA TRP A 29 -0.68 -0.33 5.11
C TRP A 29 -0.37 1.00 4.42
N VAL A 30 -1.31 1.45 3.60
CA VAL A 30 -1.28 2.76 2.95
C VAL A 30 -2.57 3.49 3.28
N TYR A 31 -2.43 4.70 3.82
CA TYR A 31 -3.57 5.55 4.15
C TYR A 31 -3.75 6.65 3.12
N HIS A 32 -4.91 6.71 2.48
CA HIS A 32 -5.25 7.78 1.55
C HIS A 32 -5.91 8.94 2.31
N LEU A 33 -5.21 10.07 2.40
CA LEU A 33 -5.60 11.19 3.25
C LEU A 33 -6.92 11.85 2.82
N LYS A 34 -7.19 11.93 1.50
CA LYS A 34 -8.38 12.61 0.99
C LYS A 34 -9.66 11.79 1.12
N SER A 35 -9.55 10.47 0.96
CA SER A 35 -10.72 9.58 1.12
C SER A 35 -10.87 9.05 2.54
N LEU A 36 -9.90 9.31 3.43
CA LEU A 36 -9.85 8.76 4.79
C LEU A 36 -9.93 7.23 4.79
N SER A 37 -9.29 6.58 3.82
CA SER A 37 -9.35 5.13 3.62
C SER A 37 -8.01 4.48 3.95
N LEU A 38 -8.07 3.32 4.60
CA LEU A 38 -6.91 2.49 4.92
C LEU A 38 -6.91 1.26 4.02
N ILE A 39 -5.81 1.06 3.31
CA ILE A 39 -5.57 -0.07 2.42
C ILE A 39 -4.47 -0.92 3.02
N GLU A 40 -4.67 -2.23 3.03
CA GLU A 40 -3.67 -3.24 3.36
C GLU A 40 -3.15 -3.86 2.07
N PHE A 41 -1.84 -3.98 1.96
CA PHE A 41 -1.13 -4.72 0.93
C PHE A 41 -0.45 -5.94 1.56
N VAL A 42 -0.67 -7.09 0.96
CA VAL A 42 -0.11 -8.38 1.41
C VAL A 42 0.57 -9.07 0.24
N CYS A 43 1.85 -9.38 0.38
CA CYS A 43 2.56 -10.26 -0.53
C CYS A 43 2.12 -11.70 -0.28
N VAL A 44 1.62 -12.37 -1.31
CA VAL A 44 1.01 -13.71 -1.19
C VAL A 44 1.89 -14.85 -1.69
N ASN A 45 3.12 -14.56 -2.14
CA ASN A 45 4.07 -15.58 -2.60
C ASN A 45 4.30 -16.68 -1.54
N ASP A 46 4.27 -16.31 -0.26
CA ASP A 46 4.50 -17.22 0.88
C ASP A 46 3.24 -17.49 1.72
N VAL A 47 2.05 -17.05 1.28
CA VAL A 47 0.82 -17.13 2.07
C VAL A 47 -0.07 -18.27 1.55
N ILE A 48 -0.11 -19.37 2.30
CA ILE A 48 -0.74 -20.64 1.90
C ILE A 48 -2.28 -20.60 2.01
N ASP A 49 -2.85 -19.77 2.87
CA ASP A 49 -4.30 -19.62 3.02
C ASP A 49 -4.63 -18.23 3.59
N PHE A 50 -5.30 -17.39 2.79
CA PHE A 50 -5.76 -16.08 3.26
C PHE A 50 -7.16 -15.78 2.76
N GLN A 51 -8.04 -15.37 3.68
CA GLN A 51 -9.39 -14.90 3.35
C GLN A 51 -9.45 -13.39 3.52
N PHE A 52 -9.31 -12.67 2.42
CA PHE A 52 -9.61 -11.25 2.38
C PHE A 52 -11.13 -11.04 2.36
N LYS A 53 -11.61 -10.09 3.16
CA LYS A 53 -13.02 -9.65 3.13
C LYS A 53 -13.07 -8.26 2.52
N GLY A 54 -13.88 -8.08 1.48
CA GLY A 54 -14.14 -6.76 0.88
C GLY A 54 -13.66 -6.66 -0.57
N ILE A 55 -13.52 -5.41 -1.04
CA ILE A 55 -13.00 -5.11 -2.38
C ILE A 55 -11.49 -5.29 -2.37
N GLN A 56 -11.01 -6.09 -3.31
CA GLN A 56 -9.61 -6.44 -3.46
C GLN A 56 -9.19 -6.36 -4.93
N GLU A 57 -7.92 -6.03 -5.17
CA GLU A 57 -7.30 -6.09 -6.48
C GLU A 57 -5.93 -6.75 -6.34
N ARG A 58 -5.55 -7.55 -7.35
CA ARG A 58 -4.24 -8.21 -7.43
C ARG A 58 -3.29 -7.31 -8.22
N PHE A 59 -2.06 -7.26 -7.75
CA PHE A 59 -0.97 -6.52 -8.36
C PHE A 59 0.28 -7.38 -8.40
N ASP A 60 1.20 -7.04 -9.30
CA ASP A 60 2.51 -7.66 -9.44
C ASP A 60 3.63 -6.62 -9.31
N PHE A 61 4.74 -7.03 -8.70
CA PHE A 61 5.96 -6.23 -8.60
C PHE A 61 7.16 -7.11 -8.95
N GLU A 62 7.98 -6.67 -9.90
CA GLU A 62 9.26 -7.32 -10.21
C GLU A 62 10.38 -6.54 -9.51
N ASN A 63 11.09 -7.19 -8.59
CA ASN A 63 12.19 -6.57 -7.85
C ASN A 63 13.49 -6.54 -8.68
N ILE A 64 14.53 -5.89 -8.17
CA ILE A 64 15.84 -5.79 -8.85
C ILE A 64 16.53 -7.13 -9.15
N ASP A 65 16.18 -8.19 -8.41
CA ASP A 65 16.71 -9.54 -8.62
C ASP A 65 15.93 -10.31 -9.71
N GLY A 66 14.92 -9.68 -10.34
CA GLY A 66 14.06 -10.28 -11.36
C GLY A 66 13.04 -11.27 -10.79
N VAL A 67 12.76 -11.19 -9.49
CA VAL A 67 11.74 -12.02 -8.83
C VAL A 67 10.41 -11.27 -8.86
N THR A 68 9.38 -11.91 -9.41
CA THR A 68 8.01 -11.39 -9.41
C THR A 68 7.30 -11.74 -8.11
N GLU A 69 6.79 -10.72 -7.44
CA GLU A 69 5.95 -10.80 -6.26
C GLU A 69 4.49 -10.52 -6.61
N ASP A 70 3.59 -11.34 -6.09
CA ASP A 70 2.16 -11.22 -6.16
C ASP A 70 1.63 -10.53 -4.91
N TRP A 71 0.90 -9.44 -5.10
CA TRP A 71 0.36 -8.62 -4.04
C TRP A 71 -1.15 -8.52 -4.13
N PHE A 72 -1.82 -8.50 -2.99
CA PHE A 72 -3.23 -8.13 -2.88
C PHE A 72 -3.37 -6.82 -2.14
N GLY A 73 -4.08 -5.87 -2.74
CA GLY A 73 -4.51 -4.63 -2.09
C GLY A 73 -5.97 -4.72 -1.65
N VAL A 74 -6.26 -4.50 -0.37
CA VAL A 74 -7.59 -4.67 0.23
C VAL A 74 -7.93 -3.48 1.12
N PHE A 75 -9.15 -2.96 1.03
CA PHE A 75 -9.58 -1.92 1.97
C PHE A 75 -9.89 -2.50 3.36
N ILE A 76 -9.17 -2.04 4.37
CA ILE A 76 -9.50 -2.26 5.78
C ILE A 76 -10.59 -1.27 6.23
N TYR A 77 -10.48 -0.02 5.79
CA TYR A 77 -11.50 1.00 5.92
C TYR A 77 -11.72 1.69 4.58
N ASN A 78 -12.93 1.57 4.02
CA ASN A 78 -13.28 2.17 2.74
C ASN A 78 -14.28 3.32 2.94
N ASN A 79 -13.77 4.55 2.98
CA ASN A 79 -14.57 5.76 3.08
C ASN A 79 -14.67 6.48 1.71
N CYS A 80 -14.32 5.81 0.61
CA CYS A 80 -14.30 6.41 -0.72
C CYS A 80 -15.68 6.91 -1.13
N GLU A 81 -16.75 6.13 -0.91
CA GLU A 81 -18.12 6.56 -1.21
C GLU A 81 -18.52 7.82 -0.43
N LEU A 82 -18.27 7.83 0.89
CA LEU A 82 -18.60 8.95 1.77
C LEU A 82 -17.85 10.24 1.44
N THR A 83 -16.71 10.13 0.76
CA THR A 83 -15.82 11.24 0.39
C THR A 83 -15.82 11.51 -1.12
N GLU A 84 -16.75 10.93 -1.88
CA GLU A 84 -16.90 11.13 -3.34
C GLU A 84 -15.66 10.70 -4.16
N HIS A 85 -14.91 9.70 -3.68
CA HIS A 85 -13.78 9.11 -4.39
C HIS A 85 -14.16 7.77 -5.03
N ASN A 86 -13.56 7.48 -6.19
CA ASN A 86 -13.68 6.16 -6.79
C ASN A 86 -12.68 5.20 -6.14
N GLN A 87 -13.19 4.19 -5.44
CA GLN A 87 -12.36 3.23 -4.70
C GLN A 87 -11.32 2.50 -5.56
N ASN A 88 -11.64 2.15 -6.81
CA ASN A 88 -10.70 1.44 -7.69
C ASN A 88 -9.56 2.38 -8.10
N LYS A 89 -9.85 3.66 -8.34
CA LYS A 89 -8.80 4.67 -8.61
C LYS A 89 -7.91 4.89 -7.40
N VAL A 90 -8.49 4.95 -6.20
CA VAL A 90 -7.74 5.09 -4.94
C VAL A 90 -6.85 3.88 -4.70
N LEU A 91 -7.37 2.66 -4.91
CA LEU A 91 -6.61 1.42 -4.74
C LEU A 91 -5.41 1.34 -5.69
N LYS A 92 -5.61 1.64 -6.98
CA LYS A 92 -4.52 1.71 -7.97
C LYS A 92 -3.49 2.77 -7.63
N ALA A 93 -3.93 3.96 -7.23
CA ALA A 93 -3.00 5.03 -6.84
C ALA A 93 -2.21 4.70 -5.58
N ALA A 94 -2.81 3.99 -4.62
CA ALA A 94 -2.11 3.48 -3.44
C ALA A 94 -1.07 2.42 -3.81
N TRP A 95 -1.38 1.55 -4.79
CA TRP A 95 -0.41 0.60 -5.31
C TRP A 95 0.76 1.30 -5.99
N GLU A 96 0.52 2.27 -6.87
CA GLU A 96 1.60 3.04 -7.50
C GLU A 96 2.50 3.74 -6.47
N TYR A 97 1.89 4.35 -5.43
CA TYR A 97 2.64 4.91 -4.30
C TYR A 97 3.53 3.88 -3.60
N LEU A 98 3.02 2.66 -3.39
CA LEU A 98 3.77 1.58 -2.75
C LEU A 98 4.88 1.04 -3.66
N LYS A 99 4.65 0.89 -4.97
CA LYS A 99 5.70 0.51 -5.91
C LYS A 99 6.84 1.53 -5.94
N GLU A 100 6.54 2.82 -5.91
CA GLU A 100 7.57 3.87 -5.84
C GLU A 100 8.46 3.68 -4.60
N TYR A 101 7.87 3.29 -3.47
CA TYR A 101 8.61 2.93 -2.26
C TYR A 101 9.49 1.69 -2.47
N PHE A 102 8.98 0.61 -3.08
CA PHE A 102 9.79 -0.59 -3.35
C PHE A 102 10.94 -0.31 -4.31
N VAL A 103 10.70 0.43 -5.39
CA VAL A 103 11.76 0.86 -6.33
C VAL A 103 12.82 1.69 -5.60
N TRP A 104 12.40 2.60 -4.71
CA TRP A 104 13.35 3.35 -3.89
C TRP A 104 14.15 2.43 -2.95
N GLN A 105 13.49 1.50 -2.27
CA GLN A 105 14.14 0.54 -1.37
C GLN A 105 15.18 -0.30 -2.11
N ASP A 106 14.79 -0.88 -3.26
CA ASP A 106 15.68 -1.63 -4.14
C ASP A 106 16.89 -0.81 -4.61
N SER A 107 16.69 0.47 -4.92
CA SER A 107 17.79 1.37 -5.31
C SER A 107 18.83 1.61 -4.20
N GLN A 108 18.49 1.35 -2.93
CA GLN A 108 19.44 1.46 -1.81
C GLN A 108 20.35 0.22 -1.69
N HIS A 109 20.06 -0.85 -2.43
CA HIS A 109 20.81 -2.11 -2.42
C HIS A 109 21.79 -2.24 -3.61
N ILE A 110 21.96 -1.18 -4.40
CA ILE A 110 22.95 -1.02 -5.49
C ILE A 110 24.18 -0.28 -4.97
#